data_AF-Q9BKS4-F1
#
_entry.id   AF-Q9BKS4-F1
#
_cell.length_a   1.000
_cell.length_b   1.000
_cell.length_c   1.000
_cell.angle_alpha   90.00
_cell.angle_beta   90.00
_cell.angle_gamma   90.00
#
_symmetry.space_group_name_H-M   'P 1'
#
loop_
_entity.id
_entity.type
_entity.pdbx_description
1 polymer ?
#
loop_
_entity_poly.entity_id
_entity_poly.type
_entity_poly.pdbx_seq_one_letter_code
_entity_poly.pdbx_strand_id
1 'polypeptide(L)'
;MNFSSKFSSEKSISAQQSNLLRRTFSEGKEIQFFMERQGDFARPEQSNLNYMEPEYYEFKPGNRKLYSNKNGAFQKTREEEMLKNFEDEREHLEQEHNLKIHKLENKRKNYIAFLKLKNRNEAMRLFSKMVRLLREIEKDVDNAVENGISDELFSDSIERQIQQFEEETEYFESFMIRSSYIDADIFEKLSDQVLKMGELVNYSNLRSLCVHYQIACSNNDAERVELYKDDLRNFHLDLQEMADICSDFNV
;
A
#
# COMPACT_ATOMS: atom_id res chain seq x y z
N MET A 1 9.53 25.70 -34.68
CA MET A 1 8.87 24.38 -34.69
C MET A 1 8.01 24.30 -33.43
N ASN A 2 6.68 24.21 -33.62
CA ASN A 2 5.70 24.16 -32.54
C ASN A 2 5.68 22.77 -31.91
N PHE A 3 5.93 22.66 -30.60
CA PHE A 3 5.54 21.49 -29.83
C PHE A 3 4.24 21.78 -29.09
N SER A 4 3.23 21.01 -29.46
CA SER A 4 1.83 21.09 -29.09
C SER A 4 1.59 20.81 -27.60
N SER A 5 0.77 21.63 -26.97
CA SER A 5 0.05 21.33 -25.74
C SER A 5 -0.95 20.20 -25.97
N LYS A 6 -0.75 19.03 -25.35
CA LYS A 6 -1.77 17.98 -25.23
C LYS A 6 -1.53 17.17 -23.96
N PHE A 7 -2.01 17.67 -22.82
CA PHE A 7 -2.39 16.82 -21.69
C PHE A 7 -3.58 17.47 -21.00
N SER A 8 -4.72 17.41 -21.68
CA SER A 8 -6.04 17.54 -21.07
C SER A 8 -6.62 16.14 -20.99
N SER A 9 -6.60 15.55 -19.79
CA SER A 9 -7.56 14.53 -19.40
C SER A 9 -7.59 14.50 -17.87
N GLU A 10 -8.28 15.49 -17.29
CA GLU A 10 -8.92 15.31 -16.01
C GLU A 10 -9.84 14.08 -16.15
N LYS A 11 -9.34 12.92 -15.70
CA LYS A 11 -10.14 11.69 -15.63
C LYS A 11 -11.24 11.95 -14.61
N SER A 12 -12.41 12.31 -15.11
CA SER A 12 -13.66 12.34 -14.37
C SER A 12 -13.85 10.99 -13.70
N ILE A 13 -13.78 10.97 -12.37
CA ILE A 13 -14.04 9.81 -11.53
C ILE A 13 -15.43 9.28 -11.90
N SER A 14 -15.48 8.06 -12.42
CA SER A 14 -16.72 7.38 -12.80
C SER A 14 -17.67 7.32 -11.61
N ALA A 15 -18.98 7.47 -11.86
CA ALA A 15 -20.02 7.39 -10.82
C ALA A 15 -19.97 6.08 -10.00
N GLN A 16 -19.39 5.01 -10.56
CA GLN A 16 -19.15 3.76 -9.83
C GLN A 16 -18.06 3.91 -8.74
N GLN A 17 -16.99 4.66 -9.01
CA GLN A 17 -15.94 4.93 -8.02
C GLN A 17 -16.43 5.84 -6.90
N SER A 18 -17.28 6.84 -7.20
CA SER A 18 -17.88 7.68 -6.15
C SER A 18 -18.81 6.90 -5.22
N ASN A 19 -19.50 5.87 -5.73
CA ASN A 19 -20.34 5.00 -4.92
C ASN A 19 -19.53 4.04 -4.06
N LEU A 20 -18.38 3.56 -4.54
CA LEU A 20 -17.46 2.74 -3.75
C LEU A 20 -16.91 3.54 -2.56
N LEU A 21 -16.46 4.77 -2.81
CA LEU A 21 -15.98 5.68 -1.75
C LEU A 21 -17.10 6.03 -0.76
N ARG A 22 -18.34 6.24 -1.20
CA ARG A 22 -19.46 6.50 -0.28
C ARG A 22 -19.80 5.28 0.58
N ARG A 23 -19.66 4.05 0.07
CA ARG A 23 -19.90 2.84 0.88
C ARG A 23 -18.80 2.59 1.91
N THR A 24 -17.55 2.99 1.66
CA THR A 24 -16.48 2.83 2.65
C THR A 24 -16.56 3.81 3.82
N PHE A 25 -17.34 4.90 3.72
CA PHE A 25 -17.49 5.88 4.81
C PHE A 25 -18.76 5.70 5.65
N SER A 26 -19.56 4.63 5.45
CA SER A 26 -20.86 4.50 6.14
C SER A 26 -20.87 3.72 7.46
N GLU A 27 -19.73 3.30 8.03
CA GLU A 27 -19.72 2.74 9.39
C GLU A 27 -18.61 3.34 10.24
N GLY A 28 -18.98 4.32 11.06
CA GLY A 28 -18.15 4.95 12.08
C GLY A 28 -17.79 4.02 13.25
N LYS A 29 -17.19 2.86 12.97
CA LYS A 29 -16.68 1.93 13.98
C LYS A 29 -15.16 1.82 14.03
N GLU A 30 -14.41 2.26 13.02
CA GLU A 30 -12.95 2.13 13.04
C GLU A 30 -12.19 3.29 13.69
N ILE A 31 -12.82 4.45 13.91
CA ILE A 31 -12.15 5.59 14.57
C ILE A 31 -11.97 5.36 16.09
N GLN A 32 -12.67 4.40 16.68
CA GLN A 32 -12.54 4.14 18.12
C GLN A 32 -11.26 3.38 18.51
N PHE A 33 -10.67 2.58 17.62
CA PHE A 33 -9.49 1.79 17.99
C PHE A 33 -8.16 2.57 18.00
N PHE A 34 -8.10 3.74 17.36
CA PHE A 34 -6.88 4.56 17.35
C PHE A 34 -6.77 5.53 18.53
N MET A 35 -7.83 5.74 19.32
CA MET A 35 -7.75 6.64 20.50
C MET A 35 -7.21 5.95 21.76
N GLU A 36 -7.28 4.62 21.90
CA GLU A 36 -6.81 3.95 23.13
C GLU A 36 -5.28 3.85 23.25
N ARG A 37 -4.52 3.95 22.15
CA ARG A 37 -3.04 3.89 22.21
C ARG A 37 -2.32 5.23 22.35
N GLN A 38 -3.04 6.35 22.48
CA GLN A 38 -2.41 7.64 22.83
C GLN A 38 -2.28 7.86 24.35
N GLY A 39 -2.48 6.82 25.16
CA GLY A 39 -2.49 6.88 26.63
C GLY A 39 -1.18 7.25 27.33
N ASP A 40 -0.02 7.24 26.66
CA ASP A 40 1.28 7.51 27.31
C ASP A 40 1.97 8.81 26.86
N PHE A 41 1.24 9.73 26.21
CA PHE A 41 1.74 11.11 26.18
C PHE A 41 1.53 11.73 27.55
N ALA A 42 2.55 11.54 28.40
CA ALA A 42 2.79 12.31 29.60
C ALA A 42 2.40 13.76 29.31
N ARG A 43 1.26 14.18 29.84
CA ARG A 43 0.81 15.57 29.76
C ARG A 43 1.96 16.39 30.33
N PRO A 44 2.59 17.29 29.55
CA PRO A 44 3.52 18.24 30.11
C PRO A 44 2.73 18.93 31.22
N GLU A 45 3.26 18.89 32.44
CA GLU A 45 2.72 19.65 33.55
C GLU A 45 2.44 21.05 33.01
N GLN A 46 1.16 21.43 33.00
CA GLN A 46 0.76 22.80 32.74
C GLN A 46 1.33 23.61 33.90
N SER A 47 2.58 24.02 33.76
CA SER A 47 3.16 25.04 34.62
C SER A 47 2.22 26.23 34.46
N ASN A 48 1.50 26.55 35.53
CA ASN A 48 0.76 27.79 35.68
C ASN A 48 1.77 28.95 35.63
N LEU A 49 2.29 29.24 34.44
CA LEU A 49 2.83 30.53 34.08
C LEU A 49 1.61 31.42 34.05
N ASN A 50 1.24 31.91 35.24
CA ASN A 50 0.48 33.13 35.40
C ASN A 50 1.17 34.15 34.50
N TYR A 51 0.58 34.38 33.33
CA TYR A 51 0.80 35.56 32.53
C TYR A 51 0.40 36.73 33.43
N MET A 52 1.32 37.21 34.26
CA MET A 52 1.19 38.53 34.83
C MET A 52 1.32 39.48 33.65
N GLU A 53 0.17 40.02 33.25
CA GLU A 53 0.09 41.18 32.38
C GLU A 53 1.10 42.22 32.87
N PRO A 54 1.98 42.73 31.99
CA PRO A 54 3.00 43.70 32.39
C PRO A 54 2.29 44.93 32.95
N GLU A 55 2.46 45.19 34.24
CA GLU A 55 2.02 46.43 34.87
C GLU A 55 2.67 47.59 34.10
N TYR A 56 1.85 48.33 33.36
CA TYR A 56 2.25 49.54 32.66
C TYR A 56 2.56 50.61 33.72
N TYR A 57 3.82 50.65 34.16
CA TYR A 57 4.32 51.76 34.95
C TYR A 57 4.31 53.01 34.07
N GLU A 58 3.30 53.86 34.26
CA GLU A 58 3.29 55.22 33.72
C GLU A 58 4.55 55.96 34.20
N PHE A 59 5.49 56.12 33.28
CA PHE A 59 6.76 56.77 33.51
C PHE A 59 6.51 58.27 33.73
N LYS A 60 6.39 58.70 35.00
CA LYS A 60 6.35 60.13 35.34
C LYS A 60 7.73 60.74 35.07
N PRO A 61 7.87 61.71 34.14
CA PRO A 61 9.15 62.32 33.81
C PRO A 61 9.49 63.39 34.86
N GLY A 62 9.86 62.95 36.06
CA GLY A 62 10.25 63.83 37.17
C GLY A 62 11.67 63.52 37.63
N ASN A 63 12.58 64.47 37.43
CA ASN A 63 13.93 64.51 37.99
C ASN A 63 14.92 63.45 37.48
N ARG A 64 15.33 63.54 36.21
CA ARG A 64 16.62 63.01 35.76
C ARG A 64 17.75 63.76 36.49
N LYS A 65 18.08 63.35 37.71
CA LYS A 65 19.41 63.61 38.25
C LYS A 65 20.38 62.83 37.36
N LEU A 66 21.15 63.57 36.55
CA LEU A 66 22.28 63.08 35.77
C LEU A 66 23.31 62.49 36.73
N TYR A 67 23.10 61.25 37.18
CA TYR A 67 24.19 60.44 37.68
C TYR A 67 25.02 60.08 36.46
N SER A 68 26.16 60.77 36.27
CA SER A 68 27.18 60.36 35.32
C SER A 68 27.66 58.98 35.75
N ASN A 69 27.09 57.93 35.15
CA ASN A 69 27.31 56.58 35.59
C ASN A 69 28.72 56.18 35.16
N LYS A 70 29.71 56.32 36.05
CA LYS A 70 31.05 55.72 35.88
C LYS A 70 30.98 54.20 35.70
N ASN A 71 29.81 53.59 35.92
CA ASN A 71 29.53 52.19 35.64
C ASN A 71 29.08 51.93 34.19
N GLY A 72 29.02 52.93 33.31
CA GLY A 72 28.59 52.75 31.91
C GLY A 72 29.46 51.75 31.14
N ALA A 73 30.77 51.71 31.40
CA ALA A 73 31.64 50.68 30.83
C ALA A 73 31.27 49.28 31.34
N PHE A 74 31.07 49.12 32.65
CA PHE A 74 30.64 47.85 33.26
C PHE A 74 29.24 47.40 32.80
N GLN A 75 28.31 48.34 32.62
CA GLN A 75 26.98 48.07 32.07
C GLN A 75 27.07 47.63 30.62
N LYS A 76 27.89 48.30 29.80
CA LYS A 76 28.09 47.93 28.40
C LYS A 76 28.70 46.54 28.26
N THR A 77 29.72 46.18 29.06
CA THR A 77 30.27 44.81 29.06
C THR A 77 29.22 43.80 29.48
N ARG A 78 28.40 44.10 30.49
CA ARG A 78 27.32 43.21 30.95
C ARG A 78 26.21 43.04 29.91
N GLU A 79 25.84 44.10 29.20
CA GLU A 79 24.85 44.04 28.11
C GLU A 79 25.39 43.25 26.91
N GLU A 80 26.65 43.46 26.54
CA GLU A 80 27.34 42.69 25.49
C GLU A 80 27.45 41.21 25.87
N GLU A 81 27.80 40.88 27.13
CA GLU A 81 27.81 39.50 27.64
C GLU A 81 26.41 38.87 27.67
N MET A 82 25.37 39.60 28.07
CA MET A 82 23.99 39.10 28.04
C MET A 82 23.53 38.83 26.61
N LEU A 83 23.79 39.74 25.67
CA LEU A 83 23.46 39.55 24.25
C LEU A 83 24.17 38.33 23.67
N LYS A 84 25.47 38.15 23.96
CA LYS A 84 26.21 36.97 23.54
C LYS A 84 25.63 35.68 24.10
N ASN A 85 25.27 35.66 25.39
CA ASN A 85 24.62 34.49 25.99
C ASN A 85 23.27 34.16 25.32
N PHE A 86 22.47 35.18 24.95
CA PHE A 86 21.22 34.97 24.21
C PHE A 86 21.46 34.46 22.79
N GLU A 87 22.51 34.92 22.11
CA GLU A 87 22.91 34.41 20.79
C GLU A 87 23.38 32.94 20.89
N ASP A 88 24.26 32.63 21.86
CA ASP A 88 24.75 31.27 22.12
C ASP A 88 23.60 30.31 22.50
N GLU A 89 22.65 30.75 23.34
CA GLU A 89 21.46 29.96 23.71
C GLU A 89 20.53 29.74 22.51
N ARG A 90 20.31 30.77 21.69
CA ARG A 90 19.50 30.65 20.47
C ARG A 90 20.13 29.68 19.48
N GLU A 91 21.45 29.76 19.26
CA GLU A 91 22.17 28.83 18.38
C GLU A 91 22.07 27.39 18.92
N HIS A 92 22.26 27.19 20.22
CA HIS A 92 22.11 25.88 20.85
C HIS A 92 20.69 25.31 20.66
N LEU A 93 19.65 26.12 20.90
CA LEU A 93 18.25 25.70 20.71
C LEU A 93 17.93 25.38 19.24
N GLU A 94 18.49 26.13 18.29
CA GLU A 94 18.32 25.86 16.86
C GLU A 94 19.02 24.55 16.45
N GLN A 95 20.23 24.29 16.95
CA GLN A 95 20.92 23.02 16.73
C GLN A 95 20.13 21.84 17.33
N GLU A 96 19.61 21.98 18.55
CA GLU A 96 18.78 20.94 19.19
C GLU A 96 17.50 20.66 18.38
N HIS A 97 16.83 21.71 17.92
CA HIS A 97 15.64 21.61 17.08
C HIS A 97 15.93 20.91 15.75
N ASN A 98 17.01 21.29 15.06
CA ASN A 98 17.44 20.67 13.81
C ASN A 98 17.81 19.19 14.00
N LEU A 99 18.50 18.84 15.09
CA LEU A 99 18.78 17.46 15.46
C LEU A 99 17.49 16.66 15.71
N LYS A 100 16.47 17.27 16.33
CA LYS A 100 15.18 16.64 16.57
C LYS A 100 14.40 16.41 15.26
N ILE A 101 14.39 17.38 14.35
CA ILE A 101 13.80 17.23 13.01
C ILE A 101 14.48 16.08 12.27
N HIS A 102 15.81 16.09 12.18
CA HIS A 102 16.57 15.04 11.49
C HIS A 102 16.31 13.64 12.07
N LYS A 103 16.23 13.51 13.41
CA LYS A 103 15.84 12.26 14.07
C LYS A 103 14.44 11.80 13.67
N LEU A 104 13.46 12.71 13.61
CA LEU A 104 12.09 12.39 13.21
C LEU A 104 12.00 12.01 11.72
N GLU A 105 12.72 12.72 10.85
CA GLU A 105 12.79 12.39 9.43
C GLU A 105 13.41 11.01 9.19
N ASN A 106 14.49 10.67 9.90
CA ASN A 106 15.10 9.34 9.80
C ASN A 106 14.17 8.25 10.33
N LYS A 107 13.46 8.48 11.45
CA LYS A 107 12.42 7.56 11.92
C LYS A 107 11.33 7.36 10.87
N ARG A 108 10.86 8.44 10.23
CA ARG A 108 9.86 8.38 9.17
C ARG A 108 10.37 7.59 7.96
N LYS A 109 11.59 7.85 7.49
CA LYS A 109 12.22 7.13 6.38
C LYS A 109 12.34 5.63 6.67
N ASN A 110 12.81 5.26 7.86
CA ASN A 110 12.94 3.86 8.28
C ASN A 110 11.58 3.16 8.38
N TYR A 111 10.57 3.86 8.93
CA TYR A 111 9.21 3.33 9.01
C TYR A 111 8.60 3.08 7.62
N ILE A 112 8.77 4.03 6.69
CA ILE A 112 8.33 3.86 5.30
C ILE A 112 9.06 2.69 4.63
N ALA A 113 10.37 2.56 4.80
CA ALA A 113 11.13 1.44 4.26
C ALA A 113 10.65 0.09 4.80
N PHE A 114 10.34 0.02 6.10
CA PHE A 114 9.75 -1.17 6.72
C PHE A 114 8.37 -1.49 6.14
N LEU A 115 7.50 -0.49 5.96
CA LEU A 115 6.18 -0.69 5.34
C LEU A 115 6.30 -1.16 3.89
N LYS A 116 7.21 -0.58 3.10
CA LYS A 116 7.49 -1.02 1.72
C LYS A 116 7.87 -2.50 1.67
N LEU A 117 8.83 -2.90 2.51
CA LEU A 117 9.28 -4.29 2.57
C LEU A 117 8.15 -5.24 3.00
N LYS A 118 7.39 -4.86 4.03
CA LYS A 118 6.25 -5.65 4.52
C LYS A 118 5.19 -5.83 3.41
N ASN A 119 4.82 -4.76 2.74
CA ASN A 119 3.78 -4.80 1.71
C ASN A 119 4.25 -5.55 0.46
N ARG A 120 5.52 -5.39 0.08
CA ARG A 120 6.14 -6.20 -0.98
C ARG A 120 6.08 -7.69 -0.65
N ASN A 121 6.52 -8.09 0.54
CA ASN A 121 6.52 -9.51 0.93
C ASN A 121 5.11 -10.10 0.94
N GLU A 122 4.13 -9.33 1.42
CA GLU A 122 2.75 -9.77 1.43
C GLU A 122 2.16 -9.86 0.00
N ALA A 123 2.44 -8.87 -0.86
CA ALA A 123 2.04 -8.92 -2.27
C ALA A 123 2.60 -10.18 -2.95
N MET A 124 3.90 -10.45 -2.77
CA MET A 124 4.54 -11.64 -3.33
C MET A 124 3.91 -12.92 -2.78
N ARG A 125 3.65 -13.00 -1.47
CA ARG A 125 3.01 -14.15 -0.84
C ARG A 125 1.63 -14.45 -1.43
N LEU A 126 0.82 -13.40 -1.64
CA LEU A 126 -0.50 -13.53 -2.26
C LEU A 126 -0.39 -13.91 -3.74
N PHE A 127 0.56 -13.32 -4.45
CA PHE A 127 0.87 -13.69 -5.82
C PHE A 127 1.27 -15.17 -5.95
N SER A 128 2.19 -15.65 -5.11
CA SER A 128 2.58 -17.06 -5.09
C SER A 128 1.40 -17.99 -4.81
N LYS A 129 0.41 -17.55 -4.04
CA LYS A 129 -0.82 -18.33 -3.79
C LYS A 129 -1.67 -18.48 -5.05
N MET A 130 -1.82 -17.42 -5.85
CA MET A 130 -2.50 -17.48 -7.15
C MET A 130 -1.74 -18.38 -8.13
N VAL A 131 -0.41 -18.28 -8.18
CA VAL A 131 0.43 -19.18 -9.03
C VAL A 131 0.25 -20.65 -8.62
N ARG A 132 0.15 -20.93 -7.32
CA ARG A 132 -0.11 -22.30 -6.86
C ARG A 132 -1.47 -22.81 -7.31
N LEU A 133 -2.51 -21.98 -7.28
CA LEU A 133 -3.83 -22.36 -7.79
C LEU A 133 -3.78 -22.63 -9.30
N LEU A 134 -3.02 -21.83 -10.05
CA LEU A 134 -2.78 -22.07 -11.48
C LEU A 134 -2.15 -23.45 -11.73
N ARG A 135 -1.16 -23.83 -10.92
CA ARG A 135 -0.53 -25.17 -10.98
C ARG A 135 -1.47 -26.31 -10.58
N GLU A 136 -2.38 -26.06 -9.64
CA GLU A 136 -3.39 -27.04 -9.24
C GLU A 136 -4.36 -27.31 -10.39
N ILE A 137 -4.81 -26.25 -11.08
CA ILE A 137 -5.64 -26.36 -12.31
C ILE A 137 -4.86 -27.07 -13.41
N GLU A 138 -3.61 -26.66 -13.68
CA GLU A 138 -2.73 -27.28 -14.67
C GLU A 138 -2.63 -28.80 -14.47
N LYS A 139 -2.43 -29.22 -13.22
CA LYS A 139 -2.30 -30.62 -12.84
C LYS A 139 -3.62 -31.39 -13.01
N ASP A 140 -4.75 -30.79 -12.67
CA ASP A 140 -6.06 -31.45 -12.84
C ASP A 140 -6.40 -31.61 -14.33
N VAL A 141 -6.07 -30.61 -15.16
CA VAL A 141 -6.20 -30.69 -16.62
C VAL A 141 -5.28 -31.76 -17.20
N ASP A 142 -4.02 -31.80 -16.78
CA ASP A 142 -3.04 -32.80 -17.22
C ASP A 142 -3.52 -34.22 -16.91
N ASN A 143 -3.96 -34.45 -15.67
CA ASN A 143 -4.52 -35.74 -15.28
C ASN A 143 -5.77 -36.11 -16.11
N ALA A 144 -6.61 -35.15 -16.48
CA ALA A 144 -7.79 -35.40 -17.30
C ALA A 144 -7.41 -35.83 -18.72
N VAL A 145 -6.34 -35.25 -19.27
CA VAL A 145 -5.79 -35.57 -20.60
C VAL A 145 -5.07 -36.92 -20.60
N GLU A 146 -4.21 -37.18 -19.62
CA GLU A 146 -3.35 -38.38 -19.58
C GLU A 146 -4.07 -39.62 -19.05
N ASN A 147 -4.76 -39.49 -17.91
CA ASN A 147 -5.30 -40.63 -17.16
C ASN A 147 -6.80 -40.86 -17.40
N GLY A 148 -7.48 -39.93 -18.08
CA GLY A 148 -8.92 -40.00 -18.29
C GLY A 148 -9.68 -40.11 -16.96
N ILE A 149 -9.47 -39.13 -16.06
CA ILE A 149 -10.07 -39.09 -14.71
C ILE A 149 -11.55 -39.49 -14.77
N SER A 150 -12.02 -40.23 -13.76
CA SER A 150 -13.44 -40.54 -13.58
C SER A 150 -14.30 -39.26 -13.61
N ASP A 151 -15.07 -39.15 -14.68
CA ASP A 151 -15.73 -37.95 -15.23
C ASP A 151 -16.42 -37.01 -14.26
N GLU A 152 -17.05 -37.52 -13.19
CA GLU A 152 -17.93 -36.70 -12.36
C GLU A 152 -17.19 -35.66 -11.51
N LEU A 153 -15.93 -35.90 -11.16
CA LEU A 153 -15.19 -35.03 -10.22
C LEU A 153 -14.34 -33.96 -10.90
N PHE A 154 -14.06 -34.09 -12.20
CA PHE A 154 -13.14 -33.19 -12.90
C PHE A 154 -13.71 -31.78 -13.03
N SER A 155 -14.89 -31.62 -13.64
CA SER A 155 -15.48 -30.29 -13.83
C SER A 155 -15.78 -29.59 -12.51
N ASP A 156 -16.24 -30.35 -11.50
CA ASP A 156 -16.50 -29.81 -10.16
C ASP A 156 -15.20 -29.40 -9.44
N SER A 157 -14.09 -30.13 -9.65
CA SER A 157 -12.77 -29.75 -9.13
C SER A 157 -12.30 -28.44 -9.75
N ILE A 158 -12.32 -28.37 -11.09
CA ILE A 158 -11.90 -27.20 -11.84
C ILE A 158 -12.75 -25.98 -11.47
N GLU A 159 -14.07 -26.12 -11.40
CA GLU A 159 -14.95 -24.99 -11.04
C GLU A 159 -14.66 -24.46 -9.63
N ARG A 160 -14.40 -25.33 -8.64
CA ARG A 160 -13.97 -24.89 -7.30
C ARG A 160 -12.63 -24.18 -7.32
N GLN A 161 -11.67 -24.65 -8.12
CA GLN A 161 -10.35 -24.02 -8.24
C GLN A 161 -10.44 -22.66 -8.94
N ILE A 162 -11.29 -22.53 -9.96
CA ILE A 162 -11.54 -21.24 -10.63
C ILE A 162 -12.19 -20.26 -9.64
N GLN A 163 -13.21 -20.69 -8.89
CA GLN A 163 -13.83 -19.84 -7.87
C GLN A 163 -12.81 -19.40 -6.80
N GLN A 164 -11.97 -20.32 -6.33
CA GLN A 164 -10.90 -19.99 -5.40
C GLN A 164 -9.89 -19.01 -6.01
N PHE A 165 -9.55 -19.16 -7.30
CA PHE A 165 -8.68 -18.23 -8.01
C PHE A 165 -9.31 -16.83 -8.12
N GLU A 166 -10.60 -16.74 -8.43
CA GLU A 166 -11.35 -15.48 -8.48
C GLU A 166 -11.36 -14.78 -7.10
N GLU A 167 -11.63 -15.51 -6.02
CA GLU A 167 -11.60 -14.97 -4.65
C GLU A 167 -10.22 -14.45 -4.24
N GLU A 168 -9.16 -15.21 -4.54
CA GLU A 168 -7.79 -14.78 -4.24
C GLU A 168 -7.36 -13.58 -5.09
N THR A 169 -7.83 -13.50 -6.34
CA THR A 169 -7.60 -12.37 -7.23
C THR A 169 -8.26 -11.11 -6.68
N GLU A 170 -9.53 -11.18 -6.28
CA GLU A 170 -10.24 -10.04 -5.67
C GLU A 170 -9.56 -9.59 -4.38
N TYR A 171 -9.14 -10.54 -3.54
CA TYR A 171 -8.39 -10.24 -2.32
C TYR A 171 -7.06 -9.54 -2.63
N PHE A 172 -6.31 -10.03 -3.63
CA PHE A 172 -5.05 -9.45 -4.07
C PHE A 172 -5.26 -8.01 -4.59
N GLU A 173 -6.21 -7.78 -5.48
CA GLU A 173 -6.51 -6.44 -6.00
C GLU A 173 -6.88 -5.47 -4.88
N SER A 174 -7.74 -5.91 -3.96
CA SER A 174 -8.12 -5.14 -2.78
C SER A 174 -6.94 -4.82 -1.87
N PHE A 175 -6.00 -5.75 -1.72
CA PHE A 175 -4.74 -5.53 -1.00
C PHE A 175 -3.88 -4.49 -1.71
N MET A 176 -3.70 -4.60 -3.03
CA MET A 176 -2.86 -3.69 -3.82
C MET A 176 -3.40 -2.25 -3.82
N ILE A 177 -4.72 -2.08 -3.89
CA ILE A 177 -5.37 -0.75 -3.84
C ILE A 177 -5.23 -0.10 -2.46
N ARG A 178 -5.37 -0.87 -1.37
CA ARG A 178 -5.34 -0.35 0.01
C ARG A 178 -3.93 -0.17 0.56
N SER A 179 -2.96 -0.91 0.02
CA SER A 179 -1.58 -0.89 0.49
C SER A 179 -0.87 0.38 0.03
N SER A 180 -0.76 1.35 0.94
CA SER A 180 0.18 2.45 0.78
C SER A 180 1.63 1.94 0.72
N TYR A 181 2.51 2.61 -0.01
CA TYR A 181 3.94 2.29 -0.09
C TYR A 181 4.28 0.93 -0.75
N ILE A 182 3.56 0.53 -1.79
CA ILE A 182 4.10 -0.46 -2.75
C ILE A 182 4.90 0.29 -3.82
N ASP A 183 6.06 -0.23 -4.20
CA ASP A 183 6.85 0.36 -5.28
C ASP A 183 6.07 0.20 -6.61
N ALA A 184 5.99 1.28 -7.38
CA ALA A 184 5.12 1.34 -8.57
C ALA A 184 5.47 0.28 -9.62
N ASP A 185 6.75 -0.04 -9.76
CA ASP A 185 7.24 -1.08 -10.67
C ASP A 185 6.79 -2.49 -10.24
N ILE A 186 6.74 -2.76 -8.93
CA ILE A 186 6.21 -4.01 -8.39
C ILE A 186 4.70 -4.08 -8.59
N PHE A 187 4.00 -2.97 -8.30
CA PHE A 187 2.56 -2.87 -8.51
C PHE A 187 2.19 -3.18 -9.97
N GLU A 188 2.80 -2.46 -10.93
CA GLU A 188 2.49 -2.61 -12.36
C GLU A 188 2.79 -4.02 -12.86
N LYS A 189 3.95 -4.58 -12.49
CA LYS A 189 4.33 -5.93 -12.91
C LYS A 189 3.38 -6.99 -12.35
N LEU A 190 3.10 -6.97 -11.05
CA LEU A 190 2.21 -7.97 -10.46
C LEU A 190 0.79 -7.85 -10.99
N SER A 191 0.27 -6.62 -11.14
CA SER A 191 -1.06 -6.40 -11.72
C SER A 191 -1.16 -6.91 -13.16
N ASP A 192 -0.15 -6.67 -14.00
CA ASP A 192 -0.13 -7.21 -15.37
C ASP A 192 -0.13 -8.75 -15.39
N GLN A 193 0.66 -9.39 -14.54
CA GLN A 193 0.68 -10.85 -14.45
C GLN A 193 -0.65 -11.42 -13.94
N VAL A 194 -1.26 -10.79 -12.94
CA VAL A 194 -2.57 -11.22 -12.40
C VAL A 194 -3.68 -11.08 -13.45
N LEU A 195 -3.67 -10.01 -14.24
CA LEU A 195 -4.61 -9.86 -15.35
C LEU A 195 -4.46 -10.98 -16.37
N LYS A 196 -3.23 -11.31 -16.77
CA LYS A 196 -2.95 -12.41 -17.71
C LYS A 196 -3.38 -13.77 -17.16
N MET A 197 -3.09 -14.06 -15.89
CA MET A 197 -3.58 -15.28 -15.24
C MET A 197 -5.11 -15.31 -15.19
N GLY A 198 -5.75 -14.18 -14.89
CA GLY A 198 -7.20 -14.05 -14.87
C GLY A 198 -7.84 -14.29 -16.24
N GLU A 199 -7.26 -13.75 -17.31
CA GLU A 199 -7.73 -13.99 -18.69
C GLU A 199 -7.68 -15.46 -19.07
N LEU A 200 -6.64 -16.18 -18.60
CA LEU A 200 -6.45 -17.60 -18.86
C LEU A 200 -7.39 -18.48 -18.02
N VAL A 201 -7.47 -18.25 -16.71
CA VAL A 201 -8.28 -19.06 -15.78
C VAL A 201 -9.78 -18.78 -15.93
N ASN A 202 -10.16 -17.51 -16.06
CA ASN A 202 -11.56 -17.12 -16.24
C ASN A 202 -11.98 -17.13 -17.70
N TYR A 203 -11.18 -17.76 -18.57
CA TYR A 203 -11.56 -17.98 -19.94
C TYR A 203 -12.86 -18.77 -19.96
N SER A 204 -13.93 -18.15 -20.45
CA SER A 204 -15.26 -18.78 -20.53
C SER A 204 -15.21 -20.12 -21.24
N ASN A 205 -14.22 -20.29 -22.13
CA ASN A 205 -14.04 -21.53 -22.86
C ASN A 205 -13.41 -22.62 -21.99
N LEU A 206 -12.64 -22.33 -20.94
CA LEU A 206 -12.15 -23.38 -20.03
C LEU A 206 -13.32 -24.06 -19.31
N ARG A 207 -14.18 -23.28 -18.65
CA ARG A 207 -15.38 -23.80 -17.98
C ARG A 207 -16.24 -24.59 -18.96
N SER A 208 -16.47 -24.04 -20.15
CA SER A 208 -17.23 -24.73 -21.20
C SER A 208 -16.55 -26.00 -21.68
N LEU A 209 -15.22 -25.99 -21.84
CA LEU A 209 -14.42 -27.10 -22.32
C LEU A 209 -14.43 -28.26 -21.32
N CYS A 210 -14.27 -27.97 -20.02
CA CYS A 210 -14.35 -28.99 -18.97
C CYS A 210 -15.73 -29.66 -18.93
N VAL A 211 -16.81 -28.87 -19.01
CA VAL A 211 -18.18 -29.39 -19.06
C VAL A 211 -18.41 -30.23 -20.31
N HIS A 212 -18.01 -29.75 -21.49
CA HIS A 212 -18.21 -30.47 -22.74
C HIS A 212 -17.34 -31.74 -22.84
N TYR A 213 -16.12 -31.70 -22.33
CA TYR A 213 -15.26 -32.87 -22.19
C TYR A 213 -15.94 -33.95 -21.35
N GLN A 214 -16.43 -33.58 -20.16
CA GLN A 214 -17.14 -34.50 -19.27
C GLN A 214 -18.39 -35.11 -19.94
N ILE A 215 -19.17 -34.30 -20.65
CA ILE A 215 -20.35 -34.77 -21.39
C ILE A 215 -19.94 -35.75 -22.51
N ALA A 216 -18.86 -35.47 -23.23
CA ALA A 216 -18.36 -36.34 -24.29
C ALA A 216 -17.91 -37.70 -23.73
N CYS A 217 -17.17 -37.70 -22.62
CA CYS A 217 -16.76 -38.92 -21.93
C CYS A 217 -17.97 -39.72 -21.40
N SER A 218 -18.93 -39.04 -20.76
CA SER A 218 -20.18 -39.67 -20.27
C SER A 218 -21.00 -40.32 -21.38
N ASN A 219 -20.99 -39.73 -22.58
CA ASN A 219 -21.67 -40.28 -23.76
C ASN A 219 -20.85 -41.33 -24.52
N ASN A 220 -19.63 -41.65 -24.09
CA ASN A 220 -18.66 -42.46 -24.81
C ASN A 220 -18.44 -41.99 -26.26
N ASP A 221 -18.49 -40.68 -26.49
CA ASP A 221 -18.32 -40.06 -27.80
C ASP A 221 -16.83 -39.85 -28.08
N ALA A 222 -16.16 -40.91 -28.56
CA ALA A 222 -14.71 -40.95 -28.71
C ALA A 222 -14.16 -39.81 -29.60
N GLU A 223 -14.88 -39.42 -30.64
CA GLU A 223 -14.46 -38.33 -31.55
C GLU A 223 -14.44 -36.98 -30.81
N ARG A 224 -15.49 -36.69 -30.03
CA ARG A 224 -15.54 -35.45 -29.24
C ARG A 224 -14.57 -35.46 -28.06
N VAL A 225 -14.37 -36.61 -27.42
CA VAL A 225 -13.39 -36.76 -26.34
C VAL A 225 -12.00 -36.38 -26.83
N GLU A 226 -11.56 -36.92 -27.97
CA GLU A 226 -10.23 -36.60 -28.51
C GLU A 226 -10.12 -35.13 -28.94
N LEU A 227 -11.17 -34.56 -29.56
CA LEU A 227 -11.20 -33.13 -29.88
C LEU A 227 -11.01 -32.26 -28.63
N TYR A 228 -11.76 -32.52 -27.56
CA TYR A 228 -11.66 -31.73 -26.33
C TYR A 228 -10.35 -31.99 -25.55
N LYS A 229 -9.76 -33.18 -25.66
CA LYS A 229 -8.40 -33.43 -25.13
C LYS A 229 -7.35 -32.57 -25.80
N ASP A 230 -7.42 -32.40 -27.12
CA ASP A 230 -6.48 -31.55 -27.84
C ASP A 230 -6.61 -30.08 -27.41
N ASP A 231 -7.85 -29.58 -27.21
CA ASP A 231 -8.09 -28.25 -26.66
C ASP A 231 -7.59 -28.12 -25.20
N LEU A 232 -7.83 -29.13 -24.36
CA LEU A 232 -7.33 -29.16 -22.97
C LEU A 232 -5.81 -29.21 -22.92
N ARG A 233 -5.17 -29.92 -23.85
CA ARG A 233 -3.70 -29.97 -23.95
C ARG A 233 -3.12 -28.62 -24.34
N ASN A 234 -3.74 -27.90 -25.28
CA ASN A 234 -3.32 -26.54 -25.62
C ASN A 234 -3.47 -25.61 -24.41
N PHE A 235 -4.59 -25.70 -23.70
CA PHE A 235 -4.81 -24.93 -22.48
C PHE A 235 -3.80 -25.28 -21.37
N HIS A 236 -3.45 -26.56 -21.21
CA HIS A 236 -2.41 -26.99 -20.27
C HIS A 236 -1.05 -26.37 -20.59
N LEU A 237 -0.67 -26.30 -21.88
CA LEU A 237 0.57 -25.63 -22.29
C LEU A 237 0.56 -24.13 -21.96
N ASP A 238 -0.56 -23.44 -22.20
CA ASP A 238 -0.71 -22.03 -21.86
C ASP A 238 -0.60 -21.81 -20.33
N LEU A 239 -1.22 -22.69 -19.53
CA LEU A 239 -1.12 -22.67 -18.07
C LEU A 239 0.32 -22.88 -17.58
N GLN A 240 1.01 -23.86 -18.17
CA GLN A 240 2.39 -24.17 -17.83
C GLN A 240 3.31 -22.98 -18.13
N GLU A 241 3.22 -22.40 -19.32
CA GLU A 241 4.00 -21.22 -19.70
C GLU A 241 3.75 -20.04 -18.76
N MET A 242 2.48 -19.76 -18.45
CA MET A 242 2.11 -18.69 -17.54
C MET A 242 2.63 -18.93 -16.11
N ALA A 243 2.54 -20.17 -15.62
CA ALA A 243 3.03 -20.52 -14.30
C ALA A 243 4.56 -20.49 -14.20
N ASP A 244 5.28 -20.82 -15.27
CA ASP A 244 6.73 -20.69 -15.37
C ASP A 244 7.14 -19.20 -15.32
N ILE A 245 6.53 -18.35 -16.14
CA ILE A 245 6.76 -16.89 -16.14
C ILE A 245 6.52 -16.31 -14.74
N CYS A 246 5.43 -16.69 -14.09
CA CYS A 246 5.10 -16.22 -12.74
C CYS A 246 6.03 -16.77 -11.64
N SER A 247 6.58 -17.96 -11.83
CA SER A 247 7.51 -18.56 -10.85
C SER A 247 8.85 -17.83 -10.82
N ASP A 248 9.29 -17.32 -11.97
CA ASP A 248 10.52 -16.51 -12.08
C ASP A 248 10.43 -15.17 -11.33
N PHE A 249 9.22 -14.68 -11.02
CA PHE A 249 9.02 -13.48 -10.20
C PHE A 249 9.31 -13.69 -8.70
N ASN A 250 9.29 -14.93 -8.20
CA ASN A 250 9.46 -15.21 -6.76
C ASN A 250 10.95 -15.18 -6.30
N VAL A 251 11.88 -14.75 -7.16
CA VAL A 251 13.33 -14.62 -6.86
C VAL A 251 13.71 -13.16 -6.60
#